data_AF-A0AAX2KC49-F1
#
_entry.id   AF-A0AAX2KC49-F1
#
_cell.length_a   1.000
_cell.length_b   1.000
_cell.length_c   1.000
_cell.angle_alpha   90.00
_cell.angle_beta   90.00
_cell.angle_gamma   90.00
#
_symmetry.space_group_name_H-M   'P 1'
#
loop_
_entity.id
_entity.type
_entity.pdbx_description
1 polymer ?
#
loop_
_entity_poly.entity_id
_entity_poly.type
_entity_poly.pdbx_seq_one_letter_code
_entity_poly.pdbx_strand_id
1 'polypeptide(L)'
;MNQSLTLAFLIAAGIGLVVQNTLMVRITQTSSTILIAMLLNSLVGIVLFVSILWFKQGMAGFGELVSSVRWWTLIPGLLGSFFVFASISGYQNVGAATTIAVLVASQLIGGLMLDIFPQSWRTTTGVVRPQFVAQFYLWLAPGW
;
A
#
# COMPACT_ATOMS: atom_id res chain seq x y z
N MET A 1 20.86 3.59 9.02
CA MET A 1 20.41 4.19 7.75
C MET A 1 20.50 5.70 7.87
N ASN A 2 21.16 6.38 6.93
CA ASN A 2 21.15 7.85 6.93
C ASN A 2 19.72 8.31 6.64
N GLN A 3 19.19 9.19 7.48
CA GLN A 3 17.83 9.74 7.39
C GLN A 3 17.50 10.24 5.97
N SER A 4 18.50 10.77 5.26
CA SER A 4 18.41 11.21 3.87
C SER A 4 18.00 10.11 2.88
N LEU A 5 18.48 8.87 3.06
CA LEU A 5 18.13 7.75 2.17
C LEU A 5 16.68 7.31 2.38
N THR A 6 16.21 7.26 3.62
CA THR A 6 14.80 6.95 3.92
C THR A 6 13.88 8.00 3.30
N LEU A 7 14.23 9.29 3.44
CA LEU A 7 13.45 10.38 2.85
C LEU A 7 13.43 10.30 1.33
N ALA A 8 14.56 9.99 0.68
CA ALA A 8 14.62 9.80 -0.76
C ALA A 8 13.71 8.66 -1.24
N PHE A 9 13.68 7.51 -0.54
CA PHE A 9 12.76 6.41 -0.85
C PHE A 9 11.30 6.79 -0.68
N LEU A 10 10.96 7.54 0.38
CA LEU A 10 9.59 8.01 0.61
C LEU A 10 9.12 8.96 -0.49
N ILE A 11 10.00 9.88 -0.95
CA ILE A 11 9.71 10.78 -2.07
C ILE A 11 9.51 9.96 -3.36
N ALA A 12 10.39 9.01 -3.64
CA ALA A 12 10.29 8.15 -4.82
C ALA A 12 9.00 7.31 -4.81
N ALA A 13 8.63 6.74 -3.65
CA ALA A 13 7.38 6.00 -3.49
C ALA A 13 6.15 6.89 -3.70
N GLY A 14 6.16 8.12 -3.20
CA GLY A 14 5.09 9.10 -3.42
C GLY A 14 4.88 9.42 -4.90
N ILE A 15 5.97 9.66 -5.64
CA ILE A 15 5.91 9.88 -7.10
C ILE A 15 5.40 8.63 -7.82
N GLY A 16 5.89 7.45 -7.44
CA GLY A 16 5.44 6.17 -8.00
C GLY A 16 3.95 5.93 -7.81
N LEU A 17 3.39 6.34 -6.67
CA LEU A 17 1.96 6.24 -6.38
C LEU A 17 1.13 7.13 -7.33
N VAL A 18 1.60 8.35 -7.64
CA VAL A 18 0.96 9.24 -8.63
C VAL A 18 0.95 8.59 -10.02
N VAL A 19 2.05 7.95 -10.41
CA VAL A 19 2.17 7.24 -11.70
C VAL A 19 1.25 6.01 -11.75
N GLN A 20 1.23 5.18 -10.70
CA GLN A 20 0.32 4.02 -10.59
C GLN A 20 -1.14 4.44 -10.76
N ASN A 21 -1.53 5.49 -10.05
CA ASN A 21 -2.87 6.04 -10.08
C ASN A 21 -3.27 6.56 -11.48
N THR A 22 -2.33 7.14 -12.22
CA THR A 22 -2.57 7.62 -13.60
C THR A 22 -2.65 6.47 -14.60
N LEU A 23 -1.84 5.42 -14.44
CA LEU A 23 -1.89 4.22 -15.29
C LEU A 23 -3.20 3.45 -15.14
N MET A 24 -3.77 3.40 -13.93
CA MET A 24 -5.09 2.81 -13.68
C MET A 24 -6.22 3.46 -14.49
N VAL A 25 -6.11 4.76 -14.79
CA VAL A 25 -7.08 5.46 -15.66
C VAL A 25 -7.05 4.91 -17.08
N ARG A 26 -5.85 4.74 -17.65
CA ARG A 26 -5.67 4.22 -19.02
C ARG A 26 -6.17 2.77 -19.14
N ILE A 27 -6.00 1.96 -18.10
CA ILE A 27 -6.49 0.59 -18.04
C ILE A 27 -8.02 0.54 -17.92
N THR A 28 -8.62 1.42 -17.11
CA THR A 28 -10.09 1.47 -16.92
C THR A 28 -10.83 1.95 -18.18
N GLN A 29 -10.21 2.78 -19.02
CA GLN A 29 -10.76 3.15 -20.33
C GLN A 29 -10.77 1.99 -21.34
N THR A 30 -9.98 0.94 -21.10
CA THR A 30 -9.83 -0.23 -21.98
C THR A 30 -10.60 -1.45 -21.46
N SER A 31 -10.95 -1.48 -20.16
CA SER A 31 -11.58 -2.62 -19.49
C SER A 31 -13.05 -2.37 -19.16
N SER A 32 -13.94 -3.26 -19.62
CA SER A 32 -15.41 -3.11 -19.56
C SER A 32 -16.05 -3.12 -18.16
N THR A 33 -15.29 -3.22 -17.05
CA THR A 33 -15.88 -3.20 -15.70
C THR A 33 -14.88 -2.70 -14.63
N ILE A 34 -15.31 -1.77 -13.79
CA ILE A 34 -14.57 -1.21 -12.63
C ILE A 34 -14.08 -2.33 -11.67
N LEU A 35 -14.85 -3.42 -11.57
CA LEU A 35 -14.51 -4.61 -10.79
C LEU A 35 -13.24 -5.33 -11.29
N ILE A 36 -13.03 -5.39 -12.61
CA ILE A 36 -11.86 -6.03 -13.23
C ILE A 36 -10.61 -5.20 -12.96
N ALA A 37 -10.70 -3.88 -13.04
CA ALA A 37 -9.57 -2.98 -12.74
C ALA A 37 -9.14 -3.07 -11.26
N MET A 38 -10.10 -3.12 -10.33
CA MET A 38 -9.82 -3.37 -8.91
C MET A 38 -9.13 -4.71 -8.68
N LEU A 39 -9.65 -5.77 -9.31
CA LEU A 39 -9.12 -7.12 -9.16
C LEU A 39 -7.70 -7.21 -9.72
N LEU A 40 -7.44 -6.64 -10.90
CA LEU A 40 -6.10 -6.61 -11.51
C LEU A 40 -5.08 -5.83 -10.66
N ASN A 41 -5.44 -4.68 -10.10
CA ASN A 41 -4.53 -3.88 -9.28
C ASN A 41 -4.05 -4.65 -8.04
N SER A 42 -4.93 -5.42 -7.40
CA SER A 42 -4.55 -6.28 -6.27
C SER A 42 -3.88 -7.59 -6.73
N LEU A 43 -4.33 -8.18 -7.84
CA LEU A 43 -3.84 -9.46 -8.34
C LEU A 43 -2.38 -9.38 -8.80
N VAL A 44 -1.97 -8.29 -9.48
CA VAL A 44 -0.57 -8.09 -9.88
C VAL A 44 0.35 -8.06 -8.66
N GLY A 45 -0.03 -7.34 -7.61
CA GLY A 45 0.72 -7.29 -6.35
C GLY A 45 0.80 -8.65 -5.65
N ILE A 46 -0.33 -9.36 -5.59
CA ILE A 46 -0.39 -10.71 -5.00
C ILE A 46 0.49 -11.68 -5.78
N VAL A 47 0.39 -11.72 -7.11
CA VAL A 47 1.21 -12.61 -7.96
C VAL A 47 2.69 -12.33 -7.76
N LEU A 48 3.09 -11.07 -7.69
CA LEU A 48 4.47 -10.67 -7.45
C LEU A 48 4.96 -11.15 -6.07
N PHE A 49 4.22 -10.88 -5.00
CA PHE A 49 4.62 -11.30 -3.65
C PHE A 49 4.59 -12.82 -3.46
N VAL A 50 3.59 -13.50 -4.03
CA VAL A 50 3.50 -14.96 -4.02
C VAL A 50 4.67 -15.58 -4.77
N SER A 51 5.06 -15.01 -5.92
CA SER A 51 6.24 -15.47 -6.67
C SER A 51 7.51 -15.31 -5.82
N ILE A 52 7.70 -14.16 -5.17
CA ILE A 52 8.86 -13.94 -4.30
C ILE A 52 8.86 -14.89 -3.10
N LEU A 53 7.71 -15.10 -2.45
CA LEU A 53 7.58 -16.06 -1.34
C LEU A 53 7.94 -17.49 -1.79
N TRP A 54 7.46 -17.89 -2.97
CA TRP A 54 7.78 -19.18 -3.54
C TRP A 54 9.29 -19.36 -3.75
N PHE A 55 9.97 -18.35 -4.28
CA PHE A 55 11.43 -18.38 -4.49
C PHE A 55 12.24 -18.29 -3.20
N LYS A 56 11.77 -17.57 -2.17
CA LYS A 56 12.54 -17.35 -0.92
C LYS A 56 12.30 -18.41 0.15
N GLN A 57 11.09 -18.95 0.27
CA GLN A 57 10.68 -19.80 1.41
C GLN A 57 9.93 -21.08 0.98
N GLY A 58 9.59 -21.24 -0.31
CA GLY A 58 8.89 -22.42 -0.83
C GLY A 58 7.56 -22.69 -0.10
N MET A 59 7.21 -23.97 0.07
CA MET A 59 5.95 -24.41 0.71
C MET A 59 5.84 -24.03 2.20
N ALA A 60 6.96 -23.76 2.89
CA ALA A 60 6.96 -23.37 4.30
C ALA A 60 6.41 -21.94 4.50
N GLY A 61 6.70 -21.02 3.57
CA GLY A 61 6.23 -19.63 3.64
C GLY A 61 4.70 -19.51 3.55
N PHE A 62 4.02 -20.46 2.89
CA PHE A 62 2.55 -20.49 2.84
C PHE A 62 1.92 -20.91 4.17
N GLY A 63 2.54 -21.84 4.90
CA GLY A 63 2.07 -22.24 6.23
C GLY A 63 2.17 -21.10 7.26
N GLU A 64 3.22 -20.29 7.17
CA GLU A 64 3.41 -19.12 8.01
C GLU A 64 2.42 -17.99 7.66
N LEU A 65 2.14 -17.79 6.38
CA LEU A 65 1.15 -16.81 5.93
C LEU A 65 -0.25 -17.13 6.48
N VAL A 66 -0.71 -18.37 6.32
CA VAL A 66 -2.05 -18.80 6.77
C VAL A 66 -2.19 -18.72 8.30
N SER A 67 -1.14 -19.10 9.04
CA SER A 67 -1.16 -19.02 10.52
C SER A 67 -1.05 -17.58 11.04
N SER A 68 -0.55 -16.64 10.24
CA SER A 68 -0.45 -15.22 10.58
C SER A 68 -1.71 -14.42 10.22
N VAL A 69 -2.66 -14.99 9.46
CA VAL A 69 -3.91 -14.31 9.13
C VAL A 69 -4.73 -14.13 10.40
N ARG A 70 -4.95 -12.87 10.78
CA ARG A 70 -5.86 -12.49 11.85
C ARG A 70 -6.97 -11.64 11.25
N TRP A 71 -8.14 -11.62 11.88
CA TRP A 71 -9.25 -10.81 11.36
C TRP A 71 -8.88 -9.31 11.23
N TRP A 72 -8.03 -8.79 12.13
CA TRP A 72 -7.49 -7.43 12.06
C TRP A 72 -6.61 -7.17 10.82
N THR A 73 -5.94 -8.19 10.27
CA THR A 73 -5.11 -8.04 9.06
C THR A 73 -5.94 -7.91 7.78
N LEU A 74 -7.24 -8.17 7.84
CA LEU A 74 -8.16 -7.99 6.71
C LEU A 74 -8.55 -6.53 6.50
N ILE A 75 -8.61 -5.75 7.59
CA ILE A 75 -8.99 -4.33 7.58
C ILE A 75 -8.14 -3.50 6.59
N PRO A 76 -6.79 -3.54 6.62
CA PRO A 76 -5.99 -2.79 5.66
C PRO A 76 -6.23 -3.23 4.21
N GLY A 77 -6.50 -4.53 3.97
CA GLY A 77 -6.85 -5.03 2.64
C GLY A 77 -8.17 -4.45 2.13
N LEU A 78 -9.21 -4.45 2.97
CA LEU A 78 -10.52 -3.90 2.64
C LEU A 78 -10.44 -2.38 2.41
N LEU A 79 -9.72 -1.64 3.26
CA LEU A 79 -9.49 -0.21 3.10
C LEU A 79 -8.69 0.10 1.82
N GLY A 80 -7.71 -0.75 1.47
CA GLY A 80 -6.96 -0.65 0.22
C GLY A 80 -7.85 -0.84 -1.02
N SER A 81 -8.74 -1.84 -1.01
CA SER A 81 -9.72 -2.03 -2.09
C SER A 81 -10.69 -0.85 -2.21
N PHE A 82 -11.16 -0.30 -1.09
CA PHE A 82 -11.99 0.91 -1.09
C PHE A 82 -11.24 2.13 -1.64
N PHE A 83 -9.95 2.29 -1.31
CA PHE A 83 -9.11 3.36 -1.85
C PHE A 83 -9.01 3.28 -3.37
N VAL A 84 -8.80 2.08 -3.92
CA VAL A 84 -8.74 1.86 -5.37
C VAL A 84 -10.10 2.12 -6.04
N PHE A 85 -11.20 1.71 -5.40
CA PHE A 85 -12.54 2.04 -5.89
C PHE A 85 -12.79 3.55 -5.95
N ALA A 86 -12.52 4.24 -4.85
CA ALA A 86 -12.70 5.69 -4.73
C ALA A 86 -11.81 6.45 -5.72
N SER A 87 -10.58 5.98 -5.96
CA SER A 87 -9.69 6.60 -6.94
C SER A 87 -10.21 6.43 -8.37
N ILE A 88 -10.62 5.22 -8.79
CA ILE A 88 -11.22 4.98 -10.12
C ILE A 88 -12.48 5.83 -10.31
N SER A 89 -13.36 5.84 -9.32
CA SER A 89 -14.61 6.64 -9.36
C SER A 89 -14.31 8.13 -9.44
N GLY A 90 -13.35 8.63 -8.67
CA GLY A 90 -12.90 10.02 -8.75
C GLY A 90 -12.35 10.36 -10.14
N TYR A 91 -11.56 9.47 -10.74
CA TYR A 91 -10.98 9.70 -12.06
C TYR A 91 -12.02 9.87 -13.16
N GLN A 92 -13.10 9.11 -13.12
CA GLN A 92 -14.17 9.21 -14.11
C GLN A 92 -15.00 10.49 -13.95
N ASN A 93 -15.19 10.98 -12.71
CA ASN A 93 -16.13 12.06 -12.42
C ASN A 93 -15.49 13.46 -12.31
N VAL A 94 -14.26 13.57 -11.79
CA VAL A 94 -13.62 14.87 -11.49
C VAL A 94 -12.19 15.01 -12.04
N GLY A 95 -11.68 13.99 -12.72
CA GLY A 95 -10.38 13.98 -13.39
C GLY A 95 -9.22 13.51 -12.51
N ALA A 96 -8.10 13.16 -13.17
CA ALA A 96 -6.93 12.52 -12.56
C ALA A 96 -6.25 13.37 -11.48
N ALA A 97 -5.90 14.62 -11.82
CA ALA A 97 -5.16 15.51 -10.92
C ALA A 97 -5.98 15.85 -9.67
N THR A 98 -7.25 16.21 -9.84
CA THR A 98 -8.17 16.56 -8.74
C THR A 98 -8.35 15.39 -7.76
N THR A 99 -8.55 14.18 -8.29
CA THR A 99 -8.73 12.99 -7.46
C THR A 99 -7.50 12.70 -6.59
N ILE A 100 -6.30 12.76 -7.17
CA ILE A 100 -5.05 12.54 -6.41
C ILE A 100 -4.86 13.65 -5.38
N ALA A 101 -5.08 14.91 -5.75
CA ALA A 101 -4.94 16.03 -4.84
C ALA A 101 -5.86 15.88 -3.62
N VAL A 102 -7.12 15.49 -3.83
CA VAL A 102 -8.09 15.26 -2.75
C VAL A 102 -7.68 14.05 -1.89
N LEU A 103 -7.24 12.95 -2.51
CA LEU A 103 -6.78 11.76 -1.77
C LEU A 103 -5.55 12.07 -0.92
N VAL A 104 -4.55 12.76 -1.47
CA VAL A 104 -3.33 13.12 -0.74
C VAL A 104 -3.64 14.15 0.36
N ALA A 105 -4.45 15.16 0.09
CA ALA A 105 -4.85 16.15 1.08
C ALA A 105 -5.59 15.52 2.27
N SER A 106 -6.53 14.60 2.00
CA SER A 106 -7.24 13.88 3.05
C SER A 106 -6.34 12.93 3.86
N GLN A 107 -5.32 12.33 3.24
CA GLN A 107 -4.29 11.57 3.97
C GLN A 107 -3.43 12.45 4.88
N LEU A 108 -3.05 13.65 4.43
CA LEU A 108 -2.32 14.61 5.28
C LEU A 108 -3.16 15.05 6.48
N ILE A 109 -4.44 15.39 6.25
CA ILE A 109 -5.37 15.76 7.32
C ILE A 109 -5.56 14.59 8.30
N GLY A 110 -5.76 13.37 7.79
CA GLY A 110 -5.89 12.17 8.62
C GLY A 110 -4.65 11.88 9.46
N GLY A 111 -3.46 12.03 8.87
CA GLY A 111 -2.18 11.91 9.57
C GLY A 111 -2.02 12.95 10.68
N LEU A 112 -2.35 14.22 10.39
CA LEU A 112 -2.35 15.31 11.37
C LEU A 112 -3.34 15.05 12.52
N MET A 113 -4.54 14.56 12.21
CA MET A 113 -5.53 14.18 13.24
C MET A 113 -4.98 13.08 14.15
N LEU A 114 -4.34 12.05 13.58
CA LEU A 114 -3.67 10.99 14.35
C LEU A 114 -2.54 11.54 15.23
N ASP A 115 -1.85 12.58 14.77
CA ASP A 115 -0.75 13.20 15.51
C ASP A 115 -1.20 14.05 16.70
N ILE A 116 -2.44 14.55 16.69
CA ILE A 116 -3.04 15.30 17.80
C ILE A 116 -3.38 14.35 18.97
N PHE A 117 -3.60 13.06 18.73
CA PHE A 117 -3.89 12.11 19.81
C PHE A 117 -2.67 11.83 20.71
N PRO A 118 -2.86 11.59 22.02
CA PRO A 118 -1.77 11.35 22.96
C PRO A 118 -0.81 10.23 22.53
N GLN A 119 0.49 10.46 22.70
CA GLN A 119 1.58 9.52 22.36
C GLN A 119 1.38 8.12 22.98
N SER A 120 0.71 8.03 24.14
CA SER A 120 0.42 6.79 24.87
C SER A 120 -0.46 5.80 24.09
N TRP A 121 -1.29 6.27 23.17
CA TRP A 121 -2.09 5.42 22.28
C TRP A 121 -1.26 4.87 21.11
N ARG A 122 -0.32 5.67 20.57
CA ARG A 122 0.47 5.35 19.37
C ARG A 122 1.53 4.26 19.61
N THR A 123 2.12 4.21 20.80
CA THR A 123 3.09 3.17 21.20
C THR A 123 2.43 1.86 21.65
N THR A 124 1.28 1.94 22.33
CA THR A 124 0.54 0.77 22.84
C THR A 124 -0.11 -0.05 21.72
N THR A 125 -0.51 0.58 20.61
CA THR A 125 -1.15 -0.09 19.47
C THR A 125 -0.18 -0.55 18.38
N GLY A 126 1.13 -0.28 18.53
CA GLY A 126 2.17 -0.75 17.59
C GLY A 126 2.18 -0.04 16.23
N VAL A 127 1.40 1.04 16.06
CA VAL A 127 1.22 1.77 14.80
C VAL A 127 2.52 2.44 14.31
N VAL A 128 3.43 2.78 15.22
CA VAL A 128 4.72 3.43 14.90
C VAL A 128 5.87 2.59 15.45
N ARG A 129 6.12 1.41 14.88
CA ARG A 129 7.39 0.70 15.11
C ARG A 129 8.36 0.98 13.96
N PRO A 130 9.54 1.57 14.23
CA PRO A 130 10.65 1.68 13.26
C PRO A 130 11.13 0.34 12.67
N GLN A 131 10.63 -0.77 13.20
CA GLN A 131 10.98 -2.13 12.84
C GLN A 131 10.48 -2.55 11.45
N PHE A 132 9.40 -1.95 10.93
CA PHE A 132 8.84 -2.33 9.62
C PHE A 132 9.83 -2.06 8.47
N VAL A 133 10.50 -0.90 8.54
CA VAL A 133 11.54 -0.52 7.58
C VAL A 133 12.78 -1.40 7.75
N ALA A 134 13.21 -1.66 8.99
CA ALA A 134 14.35 -2.54 9.26
C ALA A 134 14.12 -3.98 8.75
N GLN A 135 12.92 -4.53 8.93
CA GLN A 135 12.54 -5.85 8.40
C GLN A 135 12.48 -5.87 6.87
N PHE A 136 11.97 -4.80 6.23
CA PHE A 136 11.94 -4.69 4.78
C PHE A 136 13.35 -4.66 4.16
N TYR A 137 14.30 -3.95 4.78
CA TYR A 137 15.71 -3.96 4.33
C TYR A 137 16.39 -5.31 4.55
N LEU A 138 16.17 -5.95 5.69
CA LEU A 138 16.67 -7.31 5.95
C LEU A 138 16.08 -8.33 4.96
N TRP A 139 14.88 -8.06 4.44
CA TRP A 139 14.24 -8.89 3.43
C TRP A 139 14.74 -8.61 1.99
N LEU A 140 15.16 -7.38 1.68
CA LEU A 140 15.77 -7.01 0.39
C LEU A 140 17.28 -7.25 0.32
N ALA A 141 17.96 -7.39 1.46
CA ALA A 141 19.37 -7.73 1.49
C ALA A 141 19.59 -9.14 0.90
N PRO A 142 20.52 -9.33 -0.05
CA PRO A 142 20.90 -10.66 -0.51
C PRO A 142 21.55 -11.38 0.68
N GLY A 143 20.91 -12.44 1.15
CA GLY A 143 21.46 -13.29 2.21
C GLY A 143 22.68 -14.05 1.70
N TRP A 144 23.86 -13.48 1.94
CA TRP A 144 25.13 -14.18 2.11
C TRP A 144 25.69 -13.76 3.47
#